data_AF-A0A9E2BM55-F1
#
_entry.id   AF-A0A9E2BM55-F1
#
_cell.length_a   1.000
_cell.length_b   1.000
_cell.length_c   1.000
_cell.angle_alpha   90.00
_cell.angle_beta   90.00
_cell.angle_gamma   90.00
#
_symmetry.space_group_name_H-M   'P 1'
#
loop_
_entity.id
_entity.type
_entity.pdbx_description
1 polymer ?
#
loop_
_entity_poly.entity_id
_entity_poly.type
_entity_poly.pdbx_seq_one_letter_code
_entity_poly.pdbx_strand_id
1 'polypeptide(L)' 'MELPAYSEVPAVEEALKGGDILPLEEAVKEREKEVISIALKKSSGNKEISAKILKIPLRTLYRKIKEHGL' A
#
# COMPACT_ATOMS: atom_id res chain seq x y z
N MET A 1 28.12 -16.91 -10.49
CA MET A 1 27.58 -15.88 -11.39
C MET A 1 26.68 -15.02 -10.53
N GLU A 2 27.09 -13.80 -10.21
CA GLU A 2 26.23 -12.86 -9.48
C GLU A 2 25.20 -12.31 -10.46
N LEU A 3 23.94 -12.31 -10.04
CA LEU A 3 22.87 -11.68 -10.80
C LEU A 3 22.96 -10.16 -10.57
N PRO A 4 22.76 -9.33 -11.61
CA PRO A 4 22.81 -7.88 -11.48
C PRO A 4 21.72 -7.38 -10.52
N ALA A 5 21.94 -6.21 -9.92
CA ALA A 5 20.91 -5.57 -9.13
C ALA A 5 19.70 -5.23 -10.01
N TYR A 6 18.48 -5.32 -9.47
CA TYR A 6 17.24 -5.05 -10.22
C TYR A 6 17.22 -3.66 -10.89
N SER A 7 17.93 -2.69 -10.32
CA SER A 7 18.10 -1.32 -10.84
C SER A 7 19.01 -1.21 -12.06
N GLU A 8 19.77 -2.27 -12.38
CA GLU A 8 20.75 -2.27 -13.48
C GLU A 8 20.20 -2.91 -14.76
N VAL A 9 18.91 -3.28 -14.77
CA VAL A 9 18.23 -3.88 -15.93
C VAL A 9 17.52 -2.76 -16.71
N PRO A 10 17.96 -2.39 -17.93
CA PRO A 10 17.41 -1.26 -18.68
C PRO A 10 15.91 -1.35 -18.97
N ALA A 11 15.41 -2.57 -19.18
CA ALA A 11 13.98 -2.84 -19.41
C ALA A 11 13.10 -2.49 -18.19
N VAL A 12 13.65 -2.49 -16.97
CA VAL A 12 12.92 -2.11 -15.74
C VAL A 12 12.65 -0.61 -15.74
N GLU A 13 13.64 0.23 -16.07
CA GLU A 13 13.41 1.67 -16.17
C GLU A 13 12.40 2.03 -17.25
N GLU A 14 12.46 1.34 -18.41
CA GLU A 14 11.55 1.61 -19.52
C GLU A 14 10.11 1.24 -19.15
N ALA A 15 9.89 0.10 -18.49
CA ALA A 15 8.58 -0.31 -17.99
C ALA A 15 8.02 0.66 -16.92
N LEU A 16 8.87 1.18 -16.03
CA LEU A 16 8.46 2.16 -15.01
C LEU A 16 8.18 3.54 -15.61
N LYS A 17 8.96 3.99 -16.60
CA LYS A 17 8.75 5.27 -17.30
C LYS A 17 7.54 5.24 -18.24
N GLY A 18 7.23 4.08 -18.83
CA GLY A 18 6.07 3.87 -19.69
C GLY A 18 4.73 3.95 -18.97
N GLY A 19 4.73 3.85 -17.63
CA GLY A 19 3.52 3.89 -16.81
C GLY A 19 2.69 2.60 -16.88
N ASP A 20 3.21 1.55 -17.52
CA ASP A 20 2.49 0.30 -17.74
C ASP A 20 2.34 -0.54 -16.45
N ILE A 21 3.26 -0.38 -15.49
CA ILE A 21 3.25 -1.13 -14.24
C ILE A 21 3.89 -0.38 -13.08
N LEU A 22 3.29 -0.46 -11.90
CA LEU A 22 3.88 0.02 -10.65
C LEU A 22 4.76 -1.07 -10.02
N PRO A 23 5.86 -0.69 -9.33
CA PRO A 23 6.56 -1.62 -8.44
C PRO A 23 5.56 -2.25 -7.46
N LEU A 24 5.69 -3.56 -7.23
CA LEU A 24 4.74 -4.31 -6.40
C LEU A 24 4.56 -3.69 -5.01
N GLU A 25 5.66 -3.22 -4.40
CA GLU A 25 5.62 -2.57 -3.09
C GLU A 25 4.73 -1.32 -3.11
N GLU A 26 4.85 -0.48 -4.14
CA GLU A 26 4.02 0.72 -4.31
C GLU A 26 2.57 0.37 -4.58
N ALA A 27 2.30 -0.60 -5.48
CA ALA A 27 0.96 -1.05 -5.79
C ALA A 27 0.23 -1.60 -4.55
N VAL A 28 0.93 -2.39 -3.72
CA VAL A 28 0.39 -2.90 -2.45
C VAL A 28 0.13 -1.75 -1.48
N LYS A 29 1.05 -0.78 -1.39
CA LYS A 29 0.93 0.38 -0.52
C LYS A 29 -0.28 1.26 -0.89
N GLU A 30 -0.49 1.52 -2.17
CA GLU A 30 -1.64 2.27 -2.66
C GLU A 30 -2.95 1.54 -2.37
N ARG A 31 -3.01 0.24 -2.69
CA ARG A 31 -4.21 -0.55 -2.44
C ARG A 31 -4.52 -0.64 -0.95
N GLU A 32 -3.50 -0.74 -0.10
CA GLU A 32 -3.67 -0.71 1.35
C GLU A 32 -4.27 0.62 1.82
N LYS A 33 -3.73 1.76 1.33
CA LYS A 33 -4.25 3.09 1.64
C LYS A 33 -5.73 3.24 1.25
N GLU A 34 -6.08 2.79 0.05
CA GLU A 34 -7.45 2.83 -0.47
C GLU A 34 -8.41 2.05 0.44
N VAL A 35 -8.07 0.80 0.76
CA VAL A 35 -8.93 -0.08 1.56
C VAL A 35 -9.09 0.44 2.99
N ILE A 36 -8.05 1.02 3.59
CA ILE A 36 -8.13 1.70 4.89
C ILE A 36 -9.06 2.91 4.82
N SER A 37 -8.93 3.75 3.78
CA SER A 37 -9.81 4.91 3.60
C SER A 37 -11.27 4.51 3.45
N ILE A 38 -11.56 3.47 2.68
CA ILE A 38 -12.92 2.94 2.50
C ILE A 38 -13.49 2.45 3.83
N ALA A 39 -12.72 1.69 4.62
CA ALA A 39 -13.17 1.22 5.93
C ALA A 39 -13.47 2.38 6.88
N LEU A 40 -12.59 3.39 6.92
CA LEU A 40 -12.79 4.60 7.71
C LEU A 40 -14.06 5.35 7.30
N LYS A 41 -14.32 5.51 6.01
CA LYS A 41 -15.55 6.14 5.49
C LYS A 41 -16.79 5.34 5.89
N LYS A 42 -16.76 4.01 5.71
CA LYS A 42 -17.88 3.10 6.06
C LYS A 42 -18.19 3.08 7.55
N SER A 43 -17.21 3.32 8.40
CA SER A 43 -17.38 3.36 9.85
C SER A 43 -17.48 4.78 10.42
N SER A 44 -17.72 5.79 9.58
CA SER A 44 -17.79 7.21 9.99
C SER A 44 -16.58 7.66 10.83
N GLY A 45 -15.39 7.17 10.50
CA GLY A 45 -14.13 7.47 11.17
C GLY A 45 -13.82 6.63 12.42
N ASN A 46 -14.75 5.78 12.88
CA ASN A 46 -14.56 4.92 14.05
C ASN A 46 -13.47 3.86 13.80
N LYS A 47 -12.33 4.01 14.49
CA LYS A 47 -11.14 3.17 14.29
C LYS A 47 -11.34 1.72 14.74
N GLU A 48 -12.12 1.47 15.79
CA GLU A 48 -12.39 0.11 16.26
C GLU A 48 -13.24 -0.67 15.26
N ILE A 49 -14.29 -0.05 14.74
CA ILE A 49 -15.16 -0.66 13.73
C ILE A 49 -14.38 -0.85 12.43
N SER A 50 -13.59 0.14 12.00
CA SER A 50 -12.70 0.00 10.84
C SER A 50 -11.73 -1.18 10.99
N ALA A 51 -11.09 -1.34 12.14
CA ALA A 51 -10.16 -2.45 12.39
C ALA A 51 -10.86 -3.81 12.29
N LYS A 52 -12.10 -3.91 12.80
CA LYS A 52 -12.94 -5.10 12.68
C LYS A 52 -13.33 -5.39 11.22
N ILE A 53 -13.72 -4.37 10.45
CA ILE A 53 -14.02 -4.50 9.00
C ILE A 53 -12.80 -5.04 8.24
N LEU A 54 -11.62 -4.49 8.55
CA LEU A 54 -10.35 -4.84 7.91
C LEU A 54 -9.74 -6.14 8.44
N LYS A 55 -10.30 -6.73 9.50
CA LYS A 55 -9.78 -7.92 10.18
C LYS A 55 -8.32 -7.79 10.61
N ILE A 56 -7.96 -6.63 11.14
CA ILE A 56 -6.63 -6.35 11.69
C ILE A 56 -6.71 -5.87 13.14
N PRO A 57 -5.66 -6.07 13.95
CA PRO A 57 -5.60 -5.47 15.27
C PRO A 57 -5.68 -3.94 15.20
N LEU A 58 -6.31 -3.32 16.20
CA LEU A 58 -6.48 -1.87 16.27
C LEU A 58 -5.14 -1.12 16.20
N ARG A 59 -4.12 -1.61 16.92
CA ARG A 59 -2.76 -1.06 16.86
C ARG A 59 -2.18 -1.06 15.44
N THR A 60 -2.45 -2.11 14.66
CA THR A 60 -2.01 -2.22 13.27
C THR A 60 -2.70 -1.16 12.40
N LEU A 61 -4.01 -0.93 12.60
CA LEU A 61 -4.73 0.13 11.90
C LEU A 61 -4.13 1.51 12.21
N TYR A 62 -3.90 1.85 13.48
CA TYR A 62 -3.28 3.13 13.86
C TYR A 62 -1.91 3.34 13.20
N ARG A 63 -1.07 2.31 13.20
CA ARG A 63 0.24 2.37 12.54
C ARG A 63 0.09 2.65 11.04
N LYS A 64 -0.79 1.91 10.35
CA LYS A 64 -0.99 2.07 8.90
C LYS A 64 -1.59 3.43 8.55
N ILE A 65 -2.53 3.94 9.34
CA ILE A 65 -3.08 5.29 9.16
C ILE A 65 -1.97 6.34 9.20
N LYS A 66 -1.06 6.24 10.19
CA LYS A 66 0.10 7.13 10.27
C LYS A 66 1.05 7.00 9.08
N GLU A 67 1.34 5.76 8.65
CA GLU A 67 2.22 5.49 7.51
C GLU A 67 1.69 6.02 6.17
N HIS A 68 0.36 6.04 6.02
CA HIS A 68 -0.31 6.49 4.79
C HIS A 68 -0.80 7.95 4.84
N GLY A 69 -0.67 8.61 5.99
CA GLY A 69 -1.13 9.99 6.20
C GLY A 69 -2.65 10.16 6.11
N LEU A 70 -3.40 9.21 6.69
CA LEU A 70 -4.88 9.20 6.72
C LEU A 70 -5.46 9.70 8.05
#